data_AF-A0A958VIM0-F1
#
_entry.id   AF-A0A958VIM0-F1
#
_cell.length_a   1.000
_cell.length_b   1.000
_cell.length_c   1.000
_cell.angle_alpha   90.00
_cell.angle_beta   90.00
_cell.angle_gamma   90.00
#
_symmetry.space_group_name_H-M   'P 1'
#
loop_
_entity.id
_entity.type
_entity.pdbx_description
1 polymer ?
#
loop_
_entity_poly.entity_id
_entity_poly.type
_entity_poly.pdbx_seq_one_letter_code
_entity_poly.pdbx_strand_id
1 'polypeptide(L)'
;MSEYFVPKIPVAQTWQIAVVVLNLLLLGLLRVNFGKRLNLILNAFFSNRFVDQLAREDRFSSNVSNILLDAIYVINLALFLFIGIKEFTDSFSSLGPGVLFVLLGLLVLAFIIAKWLSMFVFGWLFDFEEPVKYLLFQRFLNHSIGGLILIPVTVFVIFASKGVREIWLFTAGLFVLMFVFRMFRLAFQFGVFKSLSAKYIILYICGLEILPLLLLVKISANYL
;
A
#
# COMPACT_ATOMS: atom_id res chain seq x y z
N MET A 1 40.47 -2.73 -33.77
CA MET A 1 39.30 -1.84 -33.71
C MET A 1 38.51 -2.26 -32.49
N SER A 2 38.77 -1.62 -31.33
CA SER A 2 38.15 -1.98 -30.06
C SER A 2 36.70 -1.52 -30.09
N GLU A 3 35.76 -2.48 -30.02
CA GLU A 3 34.37 -2.18 -29.70
C GLU A 3 34.33 -1.45 -28.37
N TYR A 4 33.99 -0.16 -28.43
CA TYR A 4 33.66 0.60 -27.24
C TYR A 4 32.47 -0.08 -26.58
N PHE A 5 32.70 -0.71 -25.43
CA PHE A 5 31.67 -1.12 -24.50
C PHE A 5 30.98 0.16 -24.01
N VAL A 6 29.98 0.63 -24.77
CA VAL A 6 29.06 1.66 -24.31
C VAL A 6 28.25 0.99 -23.20
N PRO A 7 28.44 1.34 -21.91
CA PRO A 7 27.58 0.81 -20.88
C PRO A 7 26.16 1.23 -21.27
N LYS A 8 25.28 0.25 -21.51
CA LYS A 8 23.84 0.51 -21.61
C LYS A 8 23.46 1.14 -20.28
N ILE A 9 23.42 2.47 -20.23
CA ILE A 9 22.72 3.20 -19.17
C ILE A 9 21.33 2.57 -19.20
N PRO A 10 20.85 1.94 -18.12
CA PRO A 10 19.50 1.41 -18.10
C PRO A 10 18.58 2.63 -18.17
N VAL A 11 18.23 3.05 -19.38
CA VAL A 11 17.29 4.14 -19.60
C VAL A 11 15.98 3.60 -19.04
N ALA A 12 15.53 4.20 -17.93
CA ALA A 12 14.22 3.94 -17.38
C ALA A 12 13.21 3.92 -18.53
N GLN A 13 12.42 2.86 -18.63
CA GLN A 13 11.51 2.70 -19.77
C GLN A 13 10.56 3.90 -19.79
N THR A 14 10.25 4.43 -20.98
CA THR A 14 9.49 5.69 -21.14
C THR A 14 8.19 5.71 -20.33
N TRP A 15 7.52 4.57 -20.21
CA TRP A 15 6.29 4.43 -19.41
C TRP A 15 6.52 4.53 -17.90
N GLN A 16 7.67 4.08 -17.38
CA GLN A 16 8.01 4.19 -15.95
C GLN A 16 8.20 5.66 -15.55
N ILE A 17 8.84 6.45 -16.43
CA ILE A 17 9.00 7.89 -16.25
C ILE A 17 7.62 8.57 -16.24
N ALA A 18 6.73 8.19 -17.16
CA ALA A 18 5.36 8.72 -17.19
C ALA A 18 4.59 8.42 -15.88
N VAL A 19 4.75 7.23 -15.32
CA VAL A 19 4.14 6.86 -14.02
C VAL A 19 4.74 7.66 -12.86
N VAL A 20 6.05 7.90 -12.85
CA VAL A 20 6.68 8.76 -11.83
C VAL A 20 6.16 10.19 -11.92
N VAL A 21 6.08 10.75 -13.13
CA VAL A 21 5.52 12.10 -13.35
C VAL A 21 4.06 12.15 -12.90
N LEU A 22 3.26 11.14 -13.21
CA LEU A 22 1.88 11.04 -12.73
C LEU A 22 1.80 11.05 -11.20
N ASN A 23 2.66 10.29 -10.51
CA ASN A 23 2.72 10.28 -9.04
C ASN A 23 3.05 11.65 -8.47
N LEU A 24 4.02 12.36 -9.04
CA LEU A 24 4.38 13.71 -8.61
C LEU A 24 3.26 14.72 -8.85
N LEU A 25 2.53 14.60 -9.97
CA LEU A 25 1.35 15.41 -10.25
C LEU A 25 0.23 15.16 -9.23
N LEU A 26 -0.07 13.90 -8.91
CA LEU A 26 -1.09 13.55 -7.90
C LEU A 26 -0.69 14.06 -6.52
N LEU A 27 0.59 13.94 -6.15
CA LEU A 27 1.12 14.49 -4.90
C LEU A 27 1.02 16.01 -4.86
N GLY A 28 1.34 16.68 -5.97
CA GLY A 28 1.19 18.14 -6.12
C GLY A 28 -0.26 18.59 -5.95
N LEU A 29 -1.20 17.92 -6.62
CA LEU A 29 -2.64 18.18 -6.48
C LEU A 29 -3.12 17.97 -5.04
N LEU A 30 -2.65 16.90 -4.38
CA LEU A 30 -2.95 16.64 -2.99
C LEU A 30 -2.40 17.75 -2.07
N ARG A 31 -1.17 18.20 -2.31
CA ARG A 31 -0.54 19.26 -1.52
C ARG A 31 -1.26 20.60 -1.64
N VAL A 32 -1.68 20.98 -2.84
CA VAL A 32 -2.37 22.25 -3.12
C VAL A 32 -3.77 22.25 -2.51
N ASN A 33 -4.55 21.18 -2.73
CA ASN A 33 -5.95 21.13 -2.30
C ASN A 33 -6.12 20.72 -0.83
N PHE A 34 -5.20 19.91 -0.28
CA PHE A 34 -5.35 19.25 1.03
C PHE A 34 -4.10 19.32 1.91
N GLY A 35 -3.24 20.32 1.74
CA GLY A 35 -1.93 20.41 2.40
C GLY A 35 -1.96 20.32 3.94
N LYS A 36 -2.98 20.89 4.61
CA LYS A 36 -3.16 20.77 6.07
C LYS A 36 -3.38 19.32 6.50
N ARG A 37 -4.24 18.59 5.79
CA ARG A 37 -4.55 17.18 6.04
C ARG A 37 -3.33 16.30 5.77
N LEU A 38 -2.59 16.57 4.70
CA LEU A 38 -1.35 15.86 4.40
C LEU A 38 -0.33 15.97 5.54
N ASN A 39 -0.15 17.17 6.11
CA ASN A 39 0.71 17.36 7.28
C ASN A 39 0.21 16.57 8.50
N LEU A 40 -1.10 16.55 8.75
CA LEU A 40 -1.68 15.74 9.83
C LEU A 40 -1.42 14.25 9.63
N ILE A 41 -1.57 13.73 8.40
CA ILE A 41 -1.29 12.33 8.06
C ILE A 41 0.19 11.98 8.30
N LEU A 42 1.11 12.84 7.86
CA LEU A 42 2.55 12.65 8.09
C LEU A 42 2.89 12.66 9.60
N ASN A 43 2.27 13.56 10.37
CA ASN A 43 2.47 13.62 11.82
C ASN A 43 1.80 12.47 12.58
N ALA A 44 0.70 11.94 12.05
CA ALA A 44 -0.01 10.78 12.60
C ALA A 44 0.81 9.48 12.51
N PHE A 45 1.84 9.43 11.67
CA PHE A 45 2.83 8.35 11.71
C PHE A 45 3.57 8.31 13.05
N PHE A 46 3.97 9.46 13.58
CA PHE A 46 4.79 9.56 14.78
C PHE A 46 3.95 9.62 16.07
N SER A 47 2.73 10.17 16.03
CA SER A 47 1.92 10.37 17.23
C SER A 47 0.45 10.00 17.07
N ASN A 48 -0.04 9.20 18.03
CA ASN A 48 -1.46 8.81 18.13
C ASN A 48 -2.39 10.01 18.34
N ARG A 49 -1.89 11.13 18.86
CA ARG A 49 -2.70 12.35 19.04
C ARG A 49 -3.23 12.90 17.71
N PHE A 50 -2.44 12.82 16.65
CA PHE A 50 -2.85 13.28 15.32
C PHE A 50 -3.78 12.29 14.63
N VAL A 51 -3.73 11.00 15.00
CA VAL A 51 -4.68 9.97 14.56
C VAL A 51 -6.09 10.34 15.02
N ASP A 52 -6.26 10.65 16.32
CA ASP A 52 -7.55 11.01 16.89
C ASP A 52 -8.06 12.38 16.41
N GLN A 53 -7.16 13.30 16.07
CA GLN A 53 -7.52 14.58 15.46
C GLN A 53 -8.02 14.38 14.02
N LEU A 54 -7.31 13.58 13.23
CA LEU A 54 -7.67 13.30 11.84
C LEU A 54 -8.98 12.50 11.74
N ALA A 55 -9.26 11.61 12.69
CA ALA A 55 -10.53 10.88 12.78
C ALA A 55 -11.73 11.79 13.09
N ARG A 56 -11.52 12.93 13.77
CA ARG A 56 -12.59 13.90 14.10
C ARG A 56 -12.87 14.92 12.99
N GLU A 57 -11.91 15.11 12.08
CA GLU A 57 -12.03 16.06 10.96
C GLU A 57 -12.67 15.45 9.69
N ASP A 58 -13.35 14.30 9.80
CA ASP A 58 -13.95 13.59 8.67
C ASP A 58 -15.17 14.35 8.11
N ARG A 59 -14.91 15.17 7.07
CA ARG A 59 -15.89 15.98 6.31
C ARG A 59 -15.90 15.52 4.86
N PHE A 60 -16.90 15.86 4.04
CA PHE A 60 -16.98 15.42 2.64
C PHE A 60 -15.68 15.60 1.80
N SER A 61 -14.87 16.64 2.06
CA SER A 61 -13.57 16.85 1.41
C SER A 61 -12.49 15.82 1.80
N SER A 62 -12.68 15.11 2.92
CA SER A 62 -11.87 13.98 3.37
C SER A 62 -11.93 12.82 2.38
N ASN A 63 -13.12 12.51 1.84
CA ASN A 63 -13.32 11.37 0.95
C ASN A 63 -12.52 11.49 -0.35
N VAL A 64 -12.48 12.69 -0.95
CA VAL A 64 -11.70 12.93 -2.18
C VAL A 64 -10.20 12.81 -1.89
N SER A 65 -9.72 13.40 -0.80
CA SER A 65 -8.32 13.26 -0.38
C SER A 65 -7.95 11.80 -0.10
N ASN A 66 -8.88 11.01 0.45
CA ASN A 66 -8.64 9.61 0.77
C ASN A 66 -8.48 8.78 -0.50
N ILE A 67 -9.38 8.96 -1.48
CA ILE A 67 -9.32 8.30 -2.78
C ILE A 67 -8.01 8.63 -3.50
N LEU A 68 -7.58 9.90 -3.46
CA LEU A 68 -6.33 10.32 -4.10
C LEU A 68 -5.10 9.67 -3.46
N LEU A 69 -5.08 9.56 -2.13
CA LEU A 69 -4.01 8.90 -1.38
C LEU A 69 -3.99 7.37 -1.63
N ASP A 70 -5.16 6.73 -1.66
CA ASP A 70 -5.26 5.31 -2.01
C ASP A 70 -4.82 5.05 -3.45
N ALA A 71 -5.15 5.95 -4.39
CA ALA A 71 -4.67 5.85 -5.78
C ALA A 71 -3.15 5.95 -5.87
N ILE A 72 -2.54 6.92 -5.17
CA ILE A 72 -1.08 7.04 -5.06
C ILE A 72 -0.49 5.74 -4.49
N TYR A 73 -1.09 5.18 -3.44
CA TYR A 73 -0.62 3.92 -2.86
C TYR A 73 -0.68 2.75 -3.85
N VAL A 74 -1.80 2.57 -4.56
CA VAL A 74 -1.97 1.49 -5.55
C VAL A 74 -0.92 1.61 -6.66
N ILE A 75 -0.73 2.81 -7.23
CA ILE A 75 0.22 3.05 -8.32
C ILE A 75 1.64 2.73 -7.85
N ASN A 76 2.05 3.24 -6.69
CA ASN A 76 3.41 3.04 -6.19
C ASN A 76 3.66 1.60 -5.75
N LEU A 77 2.69 0.94 -5.13
CA LEU A 77 2.83 -0.46 -4.74
C LEU A 77 2.90 -1.38 -5.97
N ALA A 78 2.07 -1.14 -6.99
CA ALA A 78 2.14 -1.89 -8.25
C ALA A 78 3.49 -1.70 -8.95
N LEU A 79 4.01 -0.47 -8.97
CA LEU A 79 5.32 -0.17 -9.53
C LEU A 79 6.46 -0.83 -8.74
N PHE A 80 6.38 -0.81 -7.41
CA PHE A 80 7.34 -1.48 -6.54
C PHE A 80 7.35 -3.00 -6.75
N LEU A 81 6.17 -3.62 -6.82
CA LEU A 81 6.03 -5.06 -7.11
C LEU A 81 6.53 -5.41 -8.51
N PHE A 82 6.22 -4.59 -9.52
CA PHE A 82 6.70 -4.76 -10.89
C PHE A 82 8.23 -4.81 -10.93
N ILE A 83 8.90 -3.87 -10.25
CA ILE A 83 10.36 -3.83 -10.20
C ILE A 83 10.89 -5.10 -9.54
N GLY A 84 10.30 -5.52 -8.41
CA GLY A 84 10.69 -6.77 -7.74
C GLY A 84 10.58 -7.97 -8.68
N ILE A 85 9.41 -8.17 -9.31
CA ILE A 85 9.21 -9.29 -10.23
C ILE A 85 10.28 -9.30 -11.32
N LYS A 86 10.56 -8.15 -11.95
CA LYS A 86 11.56 -8.03 -13.01
C LYS A 86 12.99 -8.38 -12.53
N GLU A 87 13.34 -8.05 -11.29
CA GLU A 87 14.69 -8.28 -10.75
C GLU A 87 14.89 -9.70 -10.19
N PHE A 88 13.81 -10.40 -9.81
CA PHE A 88 13.90 -11.73 -9.19
C PHE A 88 13.42 -12.87 -10.09
N THR A 89 12.66 -12.59 -11.16
CA THR A 89 12.15 -13.63 -12.04
C THR A 89 11.91 -13.16 -13.48
N ASP A 90 12.25 -14.02 -14.44
CA ASP A 90 11.93 -13.83 -15.86
C ASP A 90 10.59 -14.50 -16.26
N SER A 91 9.86 -15.11 -15.32
CA SER A 91 8.64 -15.91 -15.59
C SER A 91 7.53 -15.12 -16.30
N PHE A 92 7.54 -13.80 -16.21
CA PHE A 92 6.54 -12.92 -16.83
C PHE A 92 7.12 -12.10 -17.99
N SER A 93 8.30 -12.47 -18.52
CA SER A 93 8.94 -11.79 -19.66
C SER A 93 8.13 -11.83 -20.95
N SER A 94 7.22 -12.80 -21.09
CA SER A 94 6.28 -12.91 -22.23
C SER A 94 5.18 -11.84 -22.21
N LEU A 95 4.89 -11.25 -21.05
CA LEU A 95 3.95 -10.14 -20.92
C LEU A 95 4.68 -8.81 -21.18
N GLY A 96 4.03 -7.90 -21.91
CA GLY A 96 4.55 -6.54 -22.08
C GLY A 96 4.72 -5.85 -20.72
N PRO A 97 5.83 -5.13 -20.46
CA PRO A 97 6.10 -4.52 -19.15
C PRO A 97 4.96 -3.63 -18.62
N GLY A 98 4.35 -2.83 -19.50
CA GLY A 98 3.20 -1.99 -19.16
C GLY A 98 1.94 -2.80 -18.84
N VAL A 99 1.72 -3.93 -19.52
CA VAL A 99 0.58 -4.83 -19.25
C VAL A 99 0.74 -5.48 -17.89
N LEU A 100 1.94 -5.96 -17.56
CA LEU A 100 2.24 -6.52 -16.25
C LEU A 100 2.03 -5.49 -15.13
N PHE A 101 2.48 -4.24 -15.33
CA PHE A 101 2.23 -3.15 -14.39
C PHE A 101 0.72 -2.90 -14.17
N VAL A 102 -0.07 -2.83 -15.24
CA VAL A 102 -1.54 -2.63 -15.13
C VAL A 102 -2.20 -3.81 -14.42
N LEU A 103 -1.81 -5.05 -14.74
CA LEU A 103 -2.31 -6.25 -14.09
C LEU A 103 -2.02 -6.22 -12.57
N LEU A 104 -0.80 -5.86 -12.19
CA LEU A 104 -0.41 -5.73 -10.78
C LEU A 104 -1.21 -4.61 -10.09
N GLY A 105 -1.43 -3.48 -10.76
CA GLY A 105 -2.28 -2.40 -10.26
C GLY A 105 -3.72 -2.86 -10.01
N LEU A 106 -4.31 -3.59 -10.95
CA LEU A 106 -5.65 -4.16 -10.80
C LEU A 106 -5.72 -5.19 -9.67
N LEU A 107 -4.69 -6.03 -9.53
CA LEU A 107 -4.60 -7.02 -8.45
C LEU A 107 -4.51 -6.35 -7.08
N VAL A 108 -3.66 -5.32 -6.94
CA VAL A 108 -3.55 -4.54 -5.71
C VAL A 108 -4.88 -3.85 -5.38
N LEU A 109 -5.52 -3.23 -6.38
CA LEU A 109 -6.81 -2.57 -6.21
C LEU A 109 -7.90 -3.56 -5.78
N ALA A 110 -7.99 -4.71 -6.45
CA ALA A 110 -8.93 -5.77 -6.12
C ALA A 110 -8.71 -6.29 -4.69
N PHE A 111 -7.46 -6.48 -4.27
CA PHE A 111 -7.12 -6.88 -2.91
C PHE A 111 -7.59 -5.84 -1.87
N ILE A 112 -7.36 -4.55 -2.12
CA ILE A 112 -7.79 -3.46 -1.23
C ILE A 112 -9.32 -3.42 -1.12
N ILE A 113 -10.03 -3.53 -2.24
CA ILE A 113 -11.51 -3.51 -2.27
C ILE A 113 -12.07 -4.74 -1.54
N ALA A 114 -11.53 -5.93 -1.82
CA ALA A 114 -11.96 -7.16 -1.16
C ALA A 114 -11.78 -7.07 0.36
N LYS A 115 -10.65 -6.52 0.83
CA LYS A 115 -10.37 -6.31 2.25
C LYS A 115 -11.27 -5.25 2.89
N TRP A 116 -11.61 -4.20 2.15
CA TRP A 116 -12.56 -3.18 2.61
C TRP A 116 -13.97 -3.77 2.76
N LEU A 117 -14.44 -4.52 1.76
CA LEU A 117 -15.76 -5.14 1.75
C LEU A 117 -15.88 -6.19 2.85
N SER A 118 -14.84 -7.00 3.08
CA SER A 118 -14.88 -7.99 4.16
C SER A 118 -15.03 -7.35 5.53
N MET A 119 -14.27 -6.29 5.83
CA MET A 119 -14.41 -5.53 7.08
C MET A 119 -15.81 -4.93 7.23
N PHE A 120 -16.40 -4.43 6.14
CA PHE A 120 -17.75 -3.88 6.16
C PHE A 120 -18.81 -4.96 6.47
N VAL A 121 -18.75 -6.09 5.76
CA VAL A 121 -19.68 -7.22 5.96
C VAL A 121 -19.59 -7.77 7.38
N PHE A 122 -18.37 -7.95 7.91
CA PHE A 122 -18.19 -8.42 9.28
C PHE A 122 -18.66 -7.39 10.32
N GLY A 123 -18.46 -6.10 10.07
CA GLY A 123 -18.97 -5.06 10.95
C GLY A 123 -20.49 -5.05 11.05
N TRP A 124 -21.17 -5.26 9.92
CA TRP A 124 -22.62 -5.38 9.87
C TRP A 124 -23.12 -6.68 10.52
N LEU A 125 -22.49 -7.82 10.24
CA LEU A 125 -22.93 -9.14 10.74
C LEU A 125 -22.85 -9.28 12.27
N PHE A 126 -21.88 -8.61 12.89
CA PHE A 126 -21.59 -8.75 14.32
C PHE A 126 -21.95 -7.50 15.14
N ASP A 127 -22.65 -6.53 14.56
CA ASP A 127 -23.06 -5.26 15.20
C ASP A 127 -21.87 -4.49 15.82
N PHE A 128 -20.77 -4.45 15.06
CA PHE A 128 -19.47 -3.91 15.47
C PHE A 128 -19.09 -2.66 14.65
N GLU A 129 -20.06 -1.78 14.37
CA GLU A 129 -19.85 -0.63 13.48
C GLU A 129 -18.74 0.32 13.96
N GLU A 130 -18.70 0.64 15.25
CA GLU A 130 -17.70 1.55 15.84
C GLU A 130 -16.25 1.01 15.77
N PRO A 131 -15.94 -0.21 16.24
CA PRO A 131 -14.59 -0.76 16.11
C PRO A 131 -14.20 -0.98 14.64
N VAL A 132 -15.14 -1.29 13.74
CA VAL A 132 -14.86 -1.42 12.31
C VAL A 132 -14.48 -0.07 11.70
N LYS A 133 -15.20 1.02 12.00
CA LYS A 133 -14.83 2.38 11.55
C LYS A 133 -13.39 2.73 11.93
N TYR A 134 -12.97 2.42 13.16
CA TYR A 134 -11.60 2.64 13.60
C TYR A 134 -10.58 1.81 12.79
N LEU A 135 -10.86 0.52 12.55
CA LEU A 135 -9.99 -0.35 11.74
C LEU A 135 -9.91 0.11 10.27
N LEU A 136 -11.02 0.57 9.70
CA LEU A 136 -11.07 1.14 8.35
C LEU A 136 -10.20 2.42 8.28
N PHE A 137 -10.26 3.28 9.30
CA PHE A 137 -9.45 4.49 9.40
C PHE A 137 -7.95 4.18 9.54
N GLN A 138 -7.60 3.22 10.40
CA GLN A 138 -6.21 2.79 10.56
C GLN A 138 -5.64 2.17 9.28
N ARG A 139 -6.44 1.37 8.55
CA ARG A 139 -6.06 0.89 7.21
C ARG A 139 -5.78 2.05 6.26
N PHE A 140 -6.70 3.01 6.17
CA PHE A 140 -6.53 4.19 5.33
C PHE A 140 -5.24 4.95 5.66
N LEU A 141 -4.95 5.12 6.95
CA LEU A 141 -3.73 5.80 7.40
C LEU A 141 -2.47 5.00 7.05
N ASN A 142 -2.50 3.66 7.10
CA ASN A 142 -1.40 2.81 6.63
C ASN A 142 -1.14 2.99 5.13
N HIS A 143 -2.18 2.91 4.30
CA HIS A 143 -2.06 3.07 2.85
C HIS A 143 -1.54 4.45 2.47
N SER A 144 -2.08 5.50 3.11
CA SER A 144 -1.65 6.88 2.86
C SER A 144 -0.16 7.07 3.12
N ILE A 145 0.33 6.60 4.28
CA ILE A 145 1.74 6.73 4.64
C ILE A 145 2.61 5.83 3.76
N GLY A 146 2.17 4.59 3.50
CA GLY A 146 2.88 3.66 2.62
C GLY A 146 3.02 4.22 1.21
N GLY A 147 1.98 4.84 0.67
CA GLY A 147 2.00 5.47 -0.66
C GLY A 147 2.99 6.62 -0.70
N LEU A 148 2.98 7.49 0.32
CA LEU A 148 3.91 8.62 0.42
C LEU A 148 5.37 8.18 0.55
N ILE A 149 5.65 7.09 1.27
CA ILE A 149 7.00 6.53 1.43
C ILE A 149 7.46 5.82 0.15
N LEU A 150 6.56 5.15 -0.56
CA LEU A 150 6.91 4.43 -1.78
C LEU A 150 7.21 5.36 -2.95
N ILE A 151 6.72 6.61 -2.97
CA ILE A 151 7.09 7.60 -4.00
C ILE A 151 8.62 7.79 -4.08
N PRO A 152 9.32 8.26 -3.03
CA PRO A 152 10.77 8.44 -3.12
C PRO A 152 11.49 7.12 -3.37
N VAL A 153 11.04 6.01 -2.78
CA VAL A 153 11.64 4.68 -3.00
C VAL A 153 11.58 4.28 -4.47
N THR A 154 10.42 4.35 -5.10
CA THR A 154 10.25 3.96 -6.51
C THR A 154 11.03 4.88 -7.45
N VAL A 155 11.10 6.18 -7.16
CA VAL A 155 11.96 7.13 -7.88
C VAL A 155 13.42 6.70 -7.79
N PHE A 156 13.95 6.47 -6.59
CA PHE A 156 15.35 6.06 -6.41
C PHE A 156 15.66 4.76 -7.14
N VAL A 157 14.78 3.76 -7.05
CA VAL A 157 14.99 2.44 -7.66
C VAL A 157 14.94 2.51 -9.19
N ILE A 158 14.05 3.31 -9.78
CA ILE A 158 13.93 3.47 -11.24
C ILE A 158 15.15 4.14 -11.86
N PHE A 159 15.75 5.10 -11.16
CA PHE A 159 16.93 5.82 -11.63
C PHE A 159 18.27 5.21 -11.18
N ALA A 160 18.23 4.13 -10.39
CA ALA A 160 19.44 3.44 -9.97
C ALA A 160 20.06 2.66 -11.15
N SER A 161 21.35 2.88 -11.40
CA SER A 161 22.07 2.21 -12.50
C SER A 161 22.63 0.83 -12.13
N LYS A 162 22.86 0.58 -10.83
CA LYS A 162 23.36 -0.66 -10.25
C LYS A 162 22.77 -0.83 -8.85
N GLY A 163 22.74 -2.05 -8.34
CA GLY A 163 22.29 -2.32 -6.97
C GLY A 163 20.77 -2.29 -6.78
N VAL A 164 20.00 -2.33 -7.88
CA VAL A 164 18.52 -2.26 -7.85
C VAL A 164 17.95 -3.36 -6.96
N ARG A 165 18.45 -4.58 -7.10
CA ARG A 165 18.03 -5.74 -6.31
C ARG A 165 18.26 -5.55 -4.81
N GLU A 166 19.45 -5.10 -4.40
CA GLU A 166 19.80 -4.89 -2.99
C GLU A 166 18.99 -3.76 -2.38
N ILE A 167 18.83 -2.65 -3.11
CA ILE A 167 17.99 -1.51 -2.69
C ILE A 167 16.54 -1.97 -2.53
N TRP A 168 16.04 -2.77 -3.48
CA TRP A 168 14.69 -3.31 -3.42
C TRP A 168 14.51 -4.23 -2.21
N LEU A 169 15.42 -5.16 -1.94
CA LEU A 169 15.35 -6.04 -0.76
C LEU A 169 15.37 -5.24 0.55
N PHE A 170 16.27 -4.26 0.66
CA PHE A 170 16.36 -3.42 1.84
C PHE A 170 15.07 -2.62 2.07
N THR A 171 14.55 -2.00 1.02
CA THR A 171 13.31 -1.20 1.11
C THR A 171 12.07 -2.07 1.33
N ALA A 172 12.01 -3.26 0.74
CA ALA A 172 10.96 -4.25 1.00
C ALA A 172 11.00 -4.71 2.47
N GLY A 173 12.19 -5.05 2.99
CA GLY A 173 12.38 -5.46 4.37
C GLY A 173 11.96 -4.36 5.35
N LEU A 174 12.34 -3.11 5.10
CA LEU A 174 11.93 -1.96 5.90
C LEU A 174 10.41 -1.75 5.83
N PHE A 175 9.81 -1.85 4.64
CA PHE A 175 8.37 -1.70 4.45
C PHE A 175 7.58 -2.77 5.23
N VAL A 176 8.03 -4.04 5.16
CA VAL A 176 7.43 -5.14 5.93
C VAL A 176 7.61 -4.91 7.44
N LEU A 177 8.80 -4.53 7.90
CA LEU A 177 9.06 -4.23 9.31
C LEU A 177 8.16 -3.10 9.83
N MET A 178 8.01 -2.02 9.06
CA MET A 178 7.11 -0.91 9.40
C MET A 178 5.66 -1.36 9.50
N PHE A 179 5.21 -2.23 8.59
CA PHE A 179 3.88 -2.79 8.61
C PHE A 179 3.68 -3.66 9.86
N VAL A 180 4.60 -4.58 10.13
CA VAL A 180 4.57 -5.48 11.30
C VAL A 180 4.59 -4.70 12.61
N PHE A 181 5.48 -3.72 12.77
CA PHE A 181 5.54 -2.87 13.96
C PHE A 181 4.20 -2.16 14.23
N ARG A 182 3.57 -1.66 13.16
CA ARG A 182 2.29 -0.96 13.26
C ARG A 182 1.15 -1.90 13.61
N MET A 183 1.17 -3.12 13.09
CA MET A 183 0.25 -4.19 13.44
C MET A 183 0.39 -4.57 14.92
N PHE A 184 1.61 -4.73 15.42
CA PHE A 184 1.86 -4.95 16.85
C PHE A 184 1.36 -3.79 17.71
N ARG A 185 1.67 -2.53 17.35
CA ARG A 185 1.20 -1.34 18.08
C ARG A 185 -0.32 -1.30 18.15
N LEU A 186 -1.00 -1.61 17.06
CA LEU A 186 -2.46 -1.67 16.99
C LEU A 186 -2.99 -2.77 17.92
N ALA A 187 -2.43 -3.98 17.84
CA ALA A 187 -2.80 -5.10 18.69
C ALA A 187 -2.60 -4.80 20.19
N PHE A 188 -1.50 -4.15 20.56
CA PHE A 188 -1.23 -3.70 21.93
C PHE A 188 -2.23 -2.62 22.38
N GLN A 189 -2.52 -1.63 21.54
CA GLN A 189 -3.46 -0.56 21.86
C GLN A 189 -4.88 -1.11 22.10
N PHE A 190 -5.29 -2.14 21.35
CA PHE A 190 -6.55 -2.84 21.58
C PHE A 190 -6.51 -3.80 22.77
N GLY A 191 -5.40 -4.51 22.97
CA GLY A 191 -5.23 -5.49 24.05
C GLY A 191 -5.13 -4.88 25.45
N VAL A 192 -4.70 -3.62 25.57
CA VAL A 192 -4.51 -2.94 26.87
C VAL A 192 -5.76 -2.14 27.31
N PHE A 193 -6.62 -1.68 26.38
CA PHE A 193 -7.68 -0.71 26.70
C PHE A 193 -9.11 -1.28 26.81
N LYS A 194 -9.38 -2.53 26.42
CA LYS A 194 -10.70 -3.15 26.62
C LYS A 194 -10.56 -4.60 27.04
N SER A 195 -11.31 -5.00 28.06
CA SER A 195 -11.41 -6.39 28.51
C SER A 195 -11.59 -7.32 27.31
N LEU A 196 -10.72 -8.32 27.24
CA LEU A 196 -10.63 -9.33 26.20
C LEU A 196 -11.95 -10.09 26.05
N SER A 197 -12.87 -9.57 25.24
CA SER A 197 -13.88 -10.42 24.62
C SER A 197 -13.24 -11.05 23.40
N ALA A 198 -13.16 -12.39 23.38
CA ALA A 198 -12.60 -13.19 22.29
C ALA A 198 -13.12 -12.79 20.88
N LYS A 199 -14.29 -12.15 20.83
CA LYS A 199 -14.92 -11.60 19.62
C LYS A 199 -14.06 -10.55 18.89
N TYR A 200 -13.31 -9.70 19.61
CA TYR A 200 -12.45 -8.67 18.97
C TYR A 200 -11.20 -9.26 18.35
N ILE A 201 -10.62 -10.29 18.97
CA ILE A 201 -9.50 -11.05 18.43
C ILE A 201 -9.94 -11.80 17.17
N ILE A 202 -11.14 -12.42 17.20
CA ILE A 202 -11.71 -13.11 16.03
C ILE A 202 -11.95 -12.13 14.88
N LEU A 203 -12.54 -10.96 15.12
CA LEU A 203 -12.75 -9.95 14.07
C LEU A 203 -11.43 -9.47 13.46
N TYR A 204 -10.40 -9.30 14.28
CA TYR A 204 -9.06 -8.90 13.84
C TYR A 204 -8.36 -9.99 13.00
N ILE A 205 -8.39 -11.26 13.45
CA ILE A 205 -7.83 -12.41 12.73
C ILE A 205 -8.60 -12.68 11.42
N CYS A 206 -9.93 -12.57 11.44
CA CYS A 206 -10.78 -12.67 10.24
C CYS A 206 -10.52 -11.54 9.23
N GLY A 207 -10.18 -10.33 9.71
CA GLY A 207 -9.82 -9.19 8.86
C GLY A 207 -8.39 -9.21 8.31
N LEU A 208 -7.50 -10.03 8.88
CA LEU A 208 -6.07 -10.04 8.51
C LEU A 208 -5.63 -11.20 7.62
N GLU A 209 -6.13 -12.41 7.80
CA GLU A 209 -5.52 -13.59 7.14
C GLU A 209 -6.52 -14.58 6.53
N ILE A 210 -7.71 -14.77 7.10
CA ILE A 210 -8.53 -15.94 6.76
C ILE A 210 -9.19 -15.84 5.37
N LEU A 211 -9.72 -14.68 4.98
CA LEU A 211 -10.47 -14.56 3.72
C LEU A 211 -9.60 -14.52 2.43
N PRO A 212 -8.49 -13.76 2.36
CA PRO A 212 -7.65 -13.75 1.16
C PRO A 212 -6.90 -15.07 0.95
N LEU A 213 -6.50 -15.77 2.02
CA LEU A 213 -5.89 -17.11 1.91
C LEU A 213 -6.91 -18.16 1.45
N LEU A 214 -8.17 -18.10 1.92
CA LEU A 214 -9.23 -19.00 1.43
C LEU A 214 -9.55 -18.79 -0.05
N LEU A 215 -9.53 -17.54 -0.54
CA LEU A 215 -9.69 -17.26 -1.97
C LEU A 215 -8.51 -17.77 -2.80
N LEU A 216 -7.26 -17.59 -2.32
CA LEU A 216 -6.06 -18.13 -2.96
C LEU A 216 -6.07 -19.66 -3.05
N VAL A 217 -6.39 -20.34 -1.94
CA VAL A 217 -6.49 -21.81 -1.88
C VAL A 217 -7.61 -22.33 -2.79
N LYS A 218 -8.76 -21.64 -2.81
CA LYS A 218 -9.88 -22.03 -3.67
C LYS A 218 -9.61 -21.80 -5.15
N ILE A 219 -8.88 -20.74 -5.52
CA ILE A 219 -8.46 -20.51 -6.90
C ILE A 219 -7.42 -21.58 -7.31
N SER A 220 -6.41 -21.87 -6.49
CA SER A 220 -5.42 -22.91 -6.81
C SER A 220 -6.03 -24.32 -6.90
N ALA A 221 -7.07 -24.61 -6.11
CA ALA A 221 -7.77 -25.89 -6.14
C ALA A 221 -8.74 -26.04 -7.32
N ASN A 222 -9.07 -24.96 -8.03
CA ASN A 222 -10.00 -24.98 -9.17
C ASN A 222 -9.27 -24.93 -10.53
N TYR A 223 -7.93 -24.80 -10.51
CA TYR A 223 -7.04 -24.90 -11.66
C TYR A 223 -6.21 -26.21 -11.66
N LEU A 224 -6.54 -27.13 -10.75
CA LEU A 224 -6.05 -28.52 -10.66
C LEU A 224 -7.22 -29.46 -10.92
#